data_AF-A0A150NFL4-F1
#
_entry.id   AF-A0A150NFL4-F1
#
_cell.length_a   1.000
_cell.length_b   1.000
_cell.length_c   1.000
_cell.angle_alpha   90.00
_cell.angle_beta   90.00
_cell.angle_gamma   90.00
#
_symmetry.space_group_name_H-M   'P 1'
#
loop_
_entity.id
_entity.type
_entity.pdbx_description
1 polymer ?
#
loop_
_entity_poly.entity_id
_entity_poly.type
_entity_poly.pdbx_seq_one_letter_code
_entity_poly.pdbx_strand_id
1 'polypeptide(L)'
;MTNEFLHFEKISRQTWQSLHRKTTPPLTEEELESIKSFNDQISLQDVTDVYLPLAHLIQIYKRTKDDLAFSKGIFPSTRKQIPAFYHWGFW
;
A
#
# COMPACT_ATOMS: atom_id res chain seq x y z
N MET A 1 33.04 0.57 -12.61
CA MET A 1 31.98 1.39 -12.00
C MET A 1 30.85 0.45 -11.65
N THR A 2 30.80 -0.01 -10.41
CA THR A 2 29.83 -1.00 -9.94
C THR A 2 28.47 -0.32 -9.84
N ASN A 3 27.57 -0.63 -10.79
CA ASN A 3 26.13 -0.47 -10.55
C ASN A 3 25.77 -1.46 -9.46
N GLU A 4 25.97 -1.06 -8.20
CA GLU A 4 25.34 -1.72 -7.08
C GLU A 4 23.83 -1.65 -7.35
N PHE A 5 23.19 -2.80 -7.49
CA PHE A 5 21.75 -2.92 -7.64
C PHE A 5 21.08 -2.43 -6.35
N LEU A 6 20.94 -1.11 -6.22
CA LEU A 6 20.09 -0.51 -5.21
C LEU A 6 18.66 -0.92 -5.57
N HIS A 7 18.00 -1.67 -4.68
CA HIS A 7 16.57 -2.03 -4.80
C HIS A 7 15.63 -0.82 -4.60
N PHE A 8 16.14 0.40 -4.80
CA PHE A 8 15.45 1.65 -4.61
C PHE A 8 15.46 2.42 -5.92
N GLU A 9 14.29 2.86 -6.34
CA GLU A 9 14.15 3.73 -7.49
C GLU A 9 14.32 5.19 -7.05
N LYS A 10 15.21 5.93 -7.71
CA LYS A 10 15.30 7.38 -7.54
C LYS A 10 14.27 8.03 -8.42
N ILE A 11 13.33 8.74 -7.81
CA ILE A 11 12.27 9.47 -8.49
C ILE A 11 12.40 10.97 -8.25
N SER A 12 12.21 11.78 -9.30
CA SER A 12 12.21 13.24 -9.17
C SER A 12 10.92 13.73 -8.52
N ARG A 13 10.95 14.90 -7.87
CA ARG A 13 9.74 15.49 -7.25
C ARG A 13 8.63 15.71 -8.26
N GLN A 14 8.97 16.13 -9.48
CA GLN A 14 8.02 16.37 -10.57
C GLN A 14 7.37 15.06 -11.02
N THR A 15 8.18 14.01 -11.20
CA THR A 15 7.67 12.68 -11.56
C THR A 15 6.80 12.13 -10.43
N TRP A 16 7.24 12.23 -9.18
CA TRP A 16 6.49 11.78 -8.00
C TRP A 16 5.11 12.43 -7.89
N GLN A 17 5.05 13.75 -8.03
CA GLN A 17 3.81 14.53 -8.02
C GLN A 17 2.86 14.06 -9.13
N SER A 18 3.38 13.75 -10.33
CA SER A 18 2.57 13.32 -11.47
C SER A 18 1.91 11.94 -11.29
N LEU A 19 2.44 11.08 -10.42
CA LEU A 19 1.89 9.75 -10.15
C LEU A 19 0.55 9.82 -9.40
N HIS A 20 0.30 10.91 -8.68
CA HIS A 20 -0.94 11.14 -7.98
C HIS A 20 -1.83 12.07 -8.82
N ARG A 21 -2.97 11.55 -9.30
CA ARG A 21 -4.01 12.43 -9.88
C ARG A 21 -4.47 13.38 -8.78
N LYS A 22 -4.54 14.69 -9.09
CA LYS A 22 -5.04 15.74 -8.18
C LYS A 22 -6.42 15.37 -7.64
N THR A 23 -6.44 14.64 -6.55
CA THR A 23 -7.60 14.46 -5.69
C THR A 23 -7.62 15.62 -4.72
N THR A 24 -8.83 16.06 -4.36
CA THR A 24 -9.00 17.11 -3.36
C THR A 24 -8.19 16.75 -2.11
N PRO A 25 -7.33 17.66 -1.61
CA PRO A 25 -6.59 17.40 -0.39
C PRO A 25 -7.59 16.99 0.71
N PRO A 26 -7.36 15.87 1.41
CA PRO A 26 -8.21 15.46 2.53
C PRO A 26 -8.00 16.34 3.78
N LEU A 27 -7.14 17.36 3.70
CA LEU A 27 -6.69 18.19 4.80
C LEU A 27 -6.78 19.68 4.40
N THR A 28 -7.35 20.51 5.27
CA THR A 28 -7.36 21.98 5.07
C THR A 28 -6.07 22.63 5.63
N GLU A 29 -5.86 23.92 5.32
CA GLU A 29 -4.69 24.66 5.83
C GLU A 29 -4.68 24.73 7.36
N GLU A 30 -5.86 24.92 7.94
CA GLU A 30 -6.06 25.03 9.38
C GLU A 30 -5.76 23.71 10.08
N GLU A 31 -6.12 22.58 9.46
CA GLU A 31 -5.79 21.25 9.97
C GLU A 31 -4.29 20.98 9.88
N LEU A 32 -3.60 21.44 8.82
CA LEU A 32 -2.15 21.32 8.70
C LEU A 32 -1.43 22.12 9.79
N GLU A 33 -1.81 23.38 10.01
CA GLU A 33 -1.26 24.22 11.08
C GLU A 33 -1.45 23.57 12.46
N SER A 34 -2.54 22.83 12.67
CA SER A 34 -2.83 22.15 13.95
C SER A 34 -1.97 20.91 14.23
N ILE A 35 -1.52 20.21 13.19
CA ILE A 35 -0.66 19.01 13.30
C ILE A 35 0.82 19.33 13.16
N LYS A 36 1.14 20.51 12.61
CA LYS A 36 2.50 20.97 12.38
C LYS A 36 3.19 21.24 13.72
N SER A 37 4.35 20.62 13.93
CA SER A 37 5.17 20.92 15.09
C SER A 37 5.82 22.30 14.92
N PHE A 38 6.08 23.01 16.03
CA PHE A 38 6.61 24.39 16.04
C PHE A 38 7.89 24.57 15.20
N ASN A 39 8.67 23.51 14.99
CA ASN A 39 9.93 23.56 14.26
C ASN A 39 9.88 22.89 12.86
N ASP A 40 8.70 22.49 12.38
CA ASP A 40 8.58 21.90 11.04
C ASP A 40 8.54 22.99 9.96
N GLN A 41 9.39 22.88 8.95
CA GLN A 41 9.37 23.72 7.76
C GLN A 41 8.51 23.12 6.63
N ILE A 42 7.46 22.38 7.00
CA ILE A 42 6.54 21.80 6.01
C ILE A 42 5.55 22.87 5.52
N SER A 43 5.45 23.00 4.19
CA SER A 43 4.44 23.83 3.54
C SER A 43 3.24 22.99 3.09
N LEU A 44 2.08 23.60 2.87
CA LEU A 44 0.95 22.92 2.19
C LEU A 44 1.33 22.33 0.84
N GLN A 45 2.22 23.03 0.14
CA GLN A 45 2.68 22.58 -1.16
C GLN A 45 3.43 21.25 -1.02
N ASP A 46 4.24 21.09 0.02
CA ASP A 46 4.92 19.81 0.30
C ASP A 46 3.94 18.72 0.71
N VAL A 47 2.93 19.05 1.52
CA VAL A 47 1.85 18.11 1.86
C VAL A 47 1.21 17.57 0.59
N THR A 48 0.88 18.47 -0.35
CA THR A 48 0.21 18.11 -1.59
C THR A 48 1.13 17.37 -2.57
N ASP A 49 2.38 17.82 -2.73
CA ASP A 49 3.28 17.32 -3.76
C ASP A 49 4.07 16.08 -3.35
N VAL A 50 4.28 15.87 -2.05
CA VAL A 50 5.15 14.81 -1.53
C VAL A 50 4.37 13.84 -0.66
N TYR A 51 3.64 14.34 0.35
CA TYR A 51 3.05 13.50 1.39
C TYR A 51 1.71 12.87 0.98
N LEU A 52 0.84 13.57 0.22
CA LEU A 52 -0.39 12.98 -0.29
C LEU A 52 -0.12 11.81 -1.26
N PRO A 53 0.76 11.94 -2.28
CA PRO A 53 1.14 10.80 -3.10
C PRO A 53 1.71 9.63 -2.29
N LEU A 54 2.50 9.92 -1.24
CA LEU A 54 3.06 8.90 -0.37
C LEU A 54 2.00 8.17 0.46
N ALA A 55 1.08 8.90 1.07
CA ALA A 55 -0.03 8.32 1.83
C ALA A 55 -0.92 7.46 0.92
N HIS A 56 -1.18 7.92 -0.30
CA HIS A 56 -1.91 7.14 -1.30
C HIS A 56 -1.16 5.85 -1.68
N LEU A 57 0.16 5.91 -1.86
CA LEU A 57 0.98 4.72 -2.11
C LEU A 57 0.87 3.72 -0.95
N ILE A 58 1.05 4.17 0.29
CA ILE A 58 0.92 3.32 1.49
C ILE A 58 -0.46 2.67 1.53
N GLN A 59 -1.51 3.44 1.20
CA GLN A 59 -2.88 2.93 1.16
C GLN A 59 -3.08 1.84 0.11
N ILE A 60 -2.48 1.98 -1.08
CA ILE A 60 -2.48 0.92 -2.11
C ILE A 60 -1.83 -0.34 -1.55
N TYR A 61 -0.63 -0.22 -0.97
CA TYR A 61 0.08 -1.36 -0.37
C TYR A 61 -0.73 -2.04 0.74
N LYS A 62 -1.34 -1.24 1.62
CA LYS A 62 -2.20 -1.76 2.69
C LYS A 62 -3.35 -2.58 2.12
N ARG A 63 -4.10 -2.02 1.15
CA ARG A 63 -5.21 -2.72 0.49
C ARG A 63 -4.76 -4.02 -0.16
N THR A 64 -3.67 -4.00 -0.93
CA THR A 64 -3.16 -5.22 -1.57
C THR A 64 -2.74 -6.28 -0.55
N LYS A 65 -2.18 -5.89 0.60
CA LYS A 65 -1.85 -6.84 1.67
C LYS A 65 -3.10 -7.41 2.32
N ASP A 66 -4.11 -6.59 2.57
CA ASP A 66 -5.39 -7.02 3.14
C ASP A 66 -6.13 -7.98 2.18
N ASP A 67 -6.17 -7.66 0.88
CA ASP A 67 -6.75 -8.51 -0.16
C ASP A 67 -6.03 -9.86 -0.26
N LEU A 68 -4.69 -9.84 -0.19
CA LEU A 68 -3.88 -11.06 -0.18
C LEU A 68 -4.16 -11.91 1.07
N ALA A 69 -4.26 -11.28 2.25
CA ALA A 69 -4.57 -11.96 3.49
C ALA A 69 -5.97 -12.59 3.44
N PHE A 70 -6.95 -11.85 2.91
CA PHE A 70 -8.31 -12.34 2.70
C PHE A 70 -8.34 -13.56 1.75
N SER A 71 -7.71 -13.45 0.57
CA SER A 71 -7.64 -14.54 -0.41
C SER A 71 -7.02 -15.81 0.19
N LYS A 72 -5.92 -15.67 0.95
CA LYS A 72 -5.28 -16.77 1.67
C LYS A 72 -6.20 -17.41 2.72
N GLY A 73 -7.05 -16.61 3.38
CA GLY A 73 -8.02 -17.08 4.36
C GLY A 73 -9.19 -17.88 3.76
N ILE A 74 -9.55 -17.62 2.49
CA ILE A 74 -10.61 -18.37 1.76
C ILE A 74 -10.08 -19.67 1.13
N PHE A 75 -8.79 -19.73 0.80
CA PHE A 75 -8.15 -20.89 0.19
C PHE A 75 -8.21 -22.23 0.98
N PRO A 76 -8.37 -22.31 2.31
CA PRO A 76 -8.46 -23.58 3.04
C PRO A 76 -9.78 -24.36 2.85
N SER A 77 -10.81 -23.75 2.26
CA SER A 77 -12.14 -24.38 2.13
C SER A 77 -12.27 -25.38 0.96
N THR A 78 -11.24 -25.51 0.11
CA THR A 78 -11.31 -26.37 -1.10
C THR A 78 -10.44 -27.63 -0.99
N ARG A 79 -9.89 -27.96 0.19
CA ARG A 79 -9.09 -29.19 0.39
C ARG A 79 -9.47 -29.94 1.66
N LYS A 80 -10.59 -30.66 1.60
CA LYS A 80 -10.76 -32.07 2.02
C LYS A 80 -12.26 -32.38 2.15
N GLN A 81 -12.86 -32.79 1.05
CA GLN A 81 -13.93 -33.78 1.11
C GLN A 81 -13.43 -34.99 0.34
N ILE A 82 -12.54 -35.75 0.98
CA ILE A 82 -12.36 -37.14 0.58
C ILE A 82 -13.59 -37.84 1.16
N PRO A 83 -14.52 -38.37 0.36
CA PRO A 83 -15.60 -39.16 0.90
C PRO A 83 -14.96 -40.34 1.64
N ALA A 84 -15.33 -40.53 2.90
CA ALA A 84 -14.95 -41.69 3.69
C ALA A 84 -15.72 -42.94 3.19
N PHE A 85 -15.58 -43.27 1.91
CA PHE A 85 -16.12 -44.50 1.33
C PHE A 85 -15.20 -44.96 0.19
N TYR A 86 -14.05 -45.53 0.58
CA TYR A 86 -13.50 -46.66 -0.15
C TYR A 86 -13.59 -47.87 0.77
N HIS A 87 -14.77 -48.49 0.74
CA HIS A 87 -14.99 -49.83 1.22
C HIS A 87 -14.59 -50.79 0.08
N TRP A 88 -13.92 -51.88 0.46
CA TRP A 88 -13.72 -53.15 -0.25
C TRP A 88 -12.50 -53.38 -1.16
N GLY A 89 -11.74 -54.39 -0.74
CA GLY A 89 -10.77 -55.16 -1.51
C GLY A 89 -10.19 -56.24 -0.60
N PHE A 90 -10.92 -57.35 -0.46
CA PHE A 90 -10.41 -58.65 0.02
C PHE A 90 -8.97 -58.88 -0.48
N TRP A 91 -8.02 -59.10 0.44
CA TRP A 91 -7.02 -60.18 0.52
C TRP A 91 -6.09 -59.92 1.70
#